data_AF-A0A5A9DSF3-F1
#
_entry.id   AF-A0A5A9DSF3-F1
#
_cell.length_a   1.000
_cell.length_b   1.000
_cell.length_c   1.000
_cell.angle_alpha   90.00
_cell.angle_beta   90.00
_cell.angle_gamma   90.00
#
_symmetry.space_group_name_H-M   'P 1'
#
loop_
_entity.id
_entity.type
_entity.pdbx_description
1 polymer ?
#
loop_
_entity_poly.entity_id
_entity_poly.type
_entity_poly.pdbx_seq_one_letter_code
_entity_poly.pdbx_strand_id
1 'polypeptide(L)' 'MLKVSRIILALIVITMAGYSLLTENHWLQPYMLFLLGLMMLVMGLEEFQRGRKAYGYLSLIVSIFSFIVLLETVMH' A
#
# COMPACT_ATOMS: atom_id res chain seq x y z
N MET A 1 3.69 1.11 -18.42
CA MET A 1 2.82 1.97 -17.59
C MET A 1 2.81 1.54 -16.13
N LEU A 2 2.54 0.29 -15.80
CA LEU A 2 2.42 -0.11 -14.38
C LEU A 2 3.75 -0.14 -13.58
N LYS A 3 4.91 -0.31 -14.25
CA LYS A 3 6.24 -0.03 -13.66
C LYS A 3 6.38 1.39 -13.09
N VAL A 4 5.74 2.38 -13.73
CA VAL A 4 5.77 3.78 -13.28
C VAL A 4 4.94 3.93 -12.01
N SER A 5 3.77 3.29 -11.94
CA SER A 5 2.96 3.24 -10.71
C SER A 5 3.77 2.65 -9.55
N ARG A 6 4.52 1.55 -9.78
CA ARG A 6 5.38 0.94 -8.75
C ARG A 6 6.47 1.89 -8.24
N ILE A 7 7.07 2.69 -9.14
CA ILE A 7 8.10 3.68 -8.78
C ILE A 7 7.48 4.83 -7.99
N ILE A 8 6.36 5.38 -8.44
CA ILE A 8 5.65 6.47 -7.74
C ILE A 8 5.25 6.02 -6.33
N LEU A 9 4.73 4.80 -6.23
CA LEU A 9 4.29 4.20 -4.99
C LEU A 9 5.47 3.94 -4.03
N ALA A 10 6.58 3.39 -4.51
CA ALA A 10 7.80 3.25 -3.73
C ALA A 10 8.34 4.61 -3.25
N LEU A 11 8.30 5.64 -4.10
CA LEU A 11 8.70 7.00 -3.75
C LEU A 11 7.84 7.57 -2.60
N ILE A 12 6.52 7.34 -2.64
CA ILE A 12 5.60 7.78 -1.60
C ILE A 12 5.88 7.06 -0.28
N VAL A 13 6.11 5.74 -0.30
CA VAL A 13 6.44 4.97 0.90
C VAL A 13 7.75 5.43 1.51
N ILE A 14 8.79 5.67 0.71
CA ILE A 14 10.08 6.17 1.20
C ILE A 14 9.92 7.56 1.82
N THR A 15 9.16 8.44 1.17
CA THR A 15 8.95 9.81 1.67
C THR A 15 8.17 9.81 2.98
N MET A 16 7.10 9.00 3.06
CA MET A 16 6.34 8.83 4.29
C MET A 16 7.20 8.20 5.39
N ALA A 17 8.01 7.17 5.09
CA ALA A 17 8.89 6.52 6.06
C ALA A 17 9.90 7.49 6.64
N GLY A 18 10.52 8.33 5.80
CA GLY A 18 11.37 9.43 6.24
C GLY A 18 10.62 10.42 7.13
N TYR A 19 9.39 10.81 6.75
CA TYR A 19 8.57 11.73 7.53
C TYR A 19 8.16 11.18 8.90
N SER A 20 7.79 9.90 8.96
CA SER A 20 7.42 9.18 10.19
C SER A 20 8.59 9.13 11.17
N LEU A 21 9.79 8.80 10.67
CA LEU A 21 11.02 8.76 11.46
C LEU A 21 11.43 10.14 12.00
N LEU A 22 11.24 11.21 11.21
CA LEU A 22 11.55 12.57 11.67
C LEU A 22 10.53 13.14 12.64
N THR A 23 9.25 12.75 12.52
CA THR A 23 8.16 13.40 13.27
C THR A 23 7.87 12.69 14.59
N GLU A 24 8.31 11.43 14.80
CA GLU A 24 7.98 10.56 15.95
C GLU A 24 6.48 10.44 16.27
N ASN A 25 5.62 10.97 15.39
CA ASN A 25 4.20 11.12 15.62
C ASN A 25 3.45 10.10 14.75
N HIS A 26 2.88 9.10 15.41
CA HIS A 26 2.23 7.95 14.79
C HIS A 26 0.91 8.29 14.08
N TRP A 27 0.45 9.54 14.07
CA TRP A 27 -0.73 10.00 13.34
C TRP A 27 -0.68 9.73 11.83
N LEU A 28 0.52 9.55 11.26
CA LEU A 28 0.71 9.23 9.85
C LEU A 28 0.59 7.72 9.53
N GLN A 29 0.62 6.83 10.53
CA GLN A 29 0.47 5.38 10.33
C GLN A 29 -0.79 4.98 9.56
N PRO A 30 -2.01 5.45 9.90
CA PRO A 30 -3.20 5.08 9.15
C PRO A 30 -3.13 5.60 7.71
N TYR A 31 -2.61 6.81 7.48
CA TYR A 31 -2.41 7.33 6.12
C TYR A 31 -1.44 6.47 5.29
N MET A 32 -0.35 5.98 5.88
CA MET A 32 0.57 5.06 5.22
C MET A 32 -0.09 3.73 4.87
N LEU A 33 -0.84 3.14 5.80
CA LEU A 33 -1.56 1.87 5.62
C LEU A 33 -2.60 1.97 4.51
N PHE A 34 -3.33 3.09 4.43
CA PHE A 34 -4.27 3.36 3.35
C PHE A 34 -3.56 3.41 1.98
N LEU A 35 -2.45 4.14 1.89
CA LEU A 35 -1.64 4.23 0.68
C LEU A 35 -1.05 2.88 0.27
N LEU A 36 -0.59 2.07 1.23
CA LEU A 36 -0.12 0.69 1.02
C LEU A 36 -1.23 -0.22 0.50
N GLY A 37 -2.45 -0.13 1.06
CA GLY A 37 -3.61 -0.88 0.60
C GLY A 37 -3.98 -0.54 -0.84
N LEU A 38 -3.97 0.74 -1.20
CA LEU A 38 -4.20 1.21 -2.58
C LEU A 38 -3.12 0.71 -3.53
N MET A 39 -1.86 0.75 -3.08
CA MET A 39 -0.69 0.30 -3.81
C MET A 39 -0.78 -1.18 -4.19
N MET A 40 -1.16 -2.02 -3.21
CA MET A 40 -1.38 -3.45 -3.38
C MET A 40 -2.52 -3.73 -4.35
N LEU A 41 -3.60 -2.95 -4.30
CA LEU A 41 -4.74 -3.09 -5.22
C LEU A 41 -4.31 -2.83 -6.68
N VAL A 42 -3.53 -1.76 -6.92
CA VAL A 42 -2.99 -1.42 -8.24
C VAL A 42 -2.01 -2.49 -8.74
N MET A 43 -1.14 -3.02 -7.86
CA MET A 43 -0.23 -4.12 -8.21
C MET A 43 -0.99 -5.42 -8.54
N GLY A 44 -2.05 -5.74 -7.79
CA GLY A 44 -2.88 -6.90 -8.06
C GLY A 44 -3.57 -6.83 -9.42
N LEU A 45 -4.11 -5.66 -9.77
CA LEU A 45 -4.66 -5.36 -11.09
C LEU A 45 -3.58 -5.44 -12.20
N GLU A 46 -2.37 -4.93 -11.97
CA GLU A 46 -1.23 -5.07 -12.91
C GLU A 46 -0.93 -6.54 -13.23
N GLU A 47 -0.85 -7.37 -12.20
CA GLU A 47 -0.50 -8.78 -12.37
C GLU A 47 -1.63 -9.61 -12.95
N PHE A 48 -2.88 -9.24 -12.67
CA PHE A 48 -4.04 -9.80 -13.35
C PHE A 48 -3.99 -9.55 -14.86
N GLN A 49 -3.64 -8.32 -15.26
CA GLN A 49 -3.45 -7.96 -16.68
C GLN A 49 -2.25 -8.66 -17.32
N ARG A 50 -1.18 -8.92 -16.55
CA ARG A 50 -0.01 -9.70 -17.03
C ARG A 50 -0.25 -11.22 -17.09
N GLY A 51 -1.45 -11.70 -16.78
CA GLY A 51 -1.78 -13.12 -16.77
C GLY A 51 -1.23 -13.89 -15.57
N ARG A 52 -0.62 -13.22 -14.59
CA ARG A 52 -0.11 -13.82 -13.35
C ARG A 52 -1.21 -13.83 -12.30
N LYS A 53 -2.18 -14.73 -12.49
CA LYS A 53 -3.36 -14.84 -11.62
C LYS A 53 -3.01 -15.07 -10.14
N ALA A 54 -1.96 -15.82 -9.84
CA ALA A 54 -1.55 -16.11 -8.47
C ALA A 54 -1.13 -14.85 -7.69
N TYR A 55 -0.28 -14.02 -8.28
CA TYR A 55 0.18 -12.81 -7.61
C TYR A 55 -0.87 -11.69 -7.59
N GLY A 56 -1.75 -11.65 -8.60
CA GLY A 56 -2.93 -10.78 -8.57
C GLY A 56 -3.85 -11.06 -7.37
N TYR A 57 -4.10 -12.34 -7.08
CA TYR A 57 -4.85 -12.77 -5.89
C TYR A 57 -4.14 -12.43 -4.58
N LEU A 58 -2.82 -12.69 -4.51
CA LEU A 58 -2.02 -12.33 -3.32
C LEU A 58 -2.08 -10.83 -3.02
N SER A 59 -1.90 -10.00 -4.05
CA SER A 59 -1.98 -8.53 -3.91
C SER A 59 -3.38 -8.06 -3.49
N LEU A 60 -4.44 -8.71 -3.96
CA LEU A 60 -5.80 -8.41 -3.52
C LEU A 60 -6.00 -8.74 -2.03
N ILE A 61 -5.51 -9.91 -1.58
CA ILE A 61 -5.58 -10.32 -0.17
C ILE A 61 -4.82 -9.33 0.72
N VAL A 62 -3.61 -8.93 0.32
CA VAL A 62 -2.80 -7.99 1.11
C VAL A 62 -3.38 -6.57 1.10
N SER A 63 -4.05 -6.17 0.01
CA SER A 63 -4.82 -4.91 -0.01
C SER A 63 -5.96 -4.95 1.02
N ILE A 64 -6.77 -6.01 1.04
CA ILE A 64 -7.85 -6.19 2.02
C ILE A 64 -7.30 -6.20 3.45
N PHE A 65 -6.21 -6.92 3.69
CA PHE A 65 -5.54 -6.94 4.99
C PHE A 65 -5.08 -5.53 5.41
N SER A 66 -4.48 -4.76 4.51
CA SER A 66 -4.04 -3.39 4.79
C SER A 66 -5.22 -2.47 5.15
N PHE A 67 -6.38 -2.67 4.53
CA PHE A 67 -7.61 -1.94 4.89
C PHE A 67 -8.17 -2.35 6.25
N ILE A 68 -8.06 -3.63 6.63
CA ILE A 68 -8.46 -4.08 7.98
C ILE A 68 -7.56 -3.43 9.05
N VAL A 69 -6.24 -3.47 8.83
CA VAL A 69 -5.26 -2.84 9.75
C VAL A 69 -5.45 -1.32 9.82
N LEU A 70 -5.81 -0.69 8.70
CA LEU A 70 -6.21 0.73 8.68
C LEU A 70 -7.40 1.00 9.60
N LEU A 71 -8.47 0.21 9.47
CA LEU A 71 -9.69 0.38 10.28
C LEU A 71 -9.40 0.17 11.77
N GLU A 72 -8.58 -0.81 12.10
CA GLU A 72 -8.12 -1.07 13.48
C GLU A 72 -7.30 0.11 14.02
N THR A 73 -6.35 0.63 13.23
CA THR A 73 -5.51 1.78 13.60
C THR A 73 -6.31 3.08 13.76
N VAL A 74 -7.40 3.25 13.00
CA VAL A 74 -8.29 4.42 13.12
C VAL A 74 -9.22 4.32 14.32
N MET A 75 -9.61 3.10 14.72
CA MET A 75 -10.51 2.88 15.86
C MET A 75 -9.79 2.89 17.22
N HIS A 76 -8.47 2.77 17.25
CA HIS A 76 -7.65 2.66 18.45
C HIS A 76 -6.81 3.92 18.72
#